data_AF-A0A497JFD3-F1
#
_entry.id   AF-A0A497JFD3-F1
#
_cell.length_a   1.000
_cell.length_b   1.000
_cell.length_c   1.000
_cell.angle_alpha   90.00
_cell.angle_beta   90.00
_cell.angle_gamma   90.00
#
_symmetry.space_group_name_H-M   'P 1'
#
loop_
_entity.id
_entity.type
_entity.pdbx_description
1 polymer ?
#
loop_
_entity_poly.entity_id
_entity_poly.type
_entity_poly.pdbx_seq_one_letter_code
_entity_poly.pdbx_strand_id
1 'polypeptide(L)'
;MKLKKAKRTLSSPAFRYALATVLMILFIYLAYSYVSANYQNFTPENINKVLQTYGLLGIFIAAIIANATLFFPVPLDVAIFFLGQFDIGFGIVSPLALGFFAGLGSAIGEMSGYIVGTLGIRSLEKLKKSELKQIDRLQRKINKYGFSVIALAALTPFPFDLVGIAAGLI
;
A
#
# COMPACT_ATOMS: atom_id res chain seq x y z
N MET A 1 36.47 1.04 -22.31
CA MET A 1 35.19 1.09 -23.09
C MET A 1 34.08 0.18 -22.53
N LYS A 2 34.37 -1.08 -22.15
CA LYS A 2 33.37 -2.04 -21.62
C LYS A 2 32.63 -1.58 -20.35
N LEU A 3 33.31 -0.92 -19.40
CA LEU A 3 32.72 -0.42 -18.15
C LEU A 3 31.66 0.68 -18.35
N LYS A 4 31.86 1.60 -19.31
CA LYS A 4 30.86 2.64 -19.66
C LYS A 4 29.60 2.02 -20.28
N LYS A 5 29.75 0.94 -21.05
CA LYS A 5 28.63 0.23 -21.68
C LYS A 5 27.78 -0.50 -20.62
N ALA A 6 28.42 -1.20 -19.67
CA ALA A 6 27.75 -1.86 -18.54
C ALA A 6 26.98 -0.88 -17.63
N LYS A 7 27.60 0.24 -17.24
CA LYS A 7 26.93 1.31 -16.47
C LYS A 7 25.68 1.85 -17.20
N ARG A 8 25.71 1.90 -18.53
CA ARG A 8 24.59 2.38 -19.37
C ARG A 8 23.44 1.37 -19.45
N THR A 9 23.72 0.06 -19.45
CA THR A 9 22.70 -0.99 -19.40
C THR A 9 22.03 -1.10 -18.02
N LEU A 10 22.82 -1.06 -16.95
CA LEU A 10 22.35 -1.08 -15.54
C LEU A 10 21.47 0.13 -15.17
N SER A 11 21.56 1.23 -15.92
CA SER A 11 20.77 2.44 -15.72
C SER A 11 19.56 2.56 -16.65
N SER A 12 19.35 1.61 -17.57
CA SER A 12 18.25 1.65 -18.50
C SER A 12 16.89 1.42 -17.79
N PRO A 13 15.79 2.06 -18.24
CA PRO A 13 14.46 1.84 -17.67
C PRO A 13 14.05 0.36 -17.72
N ALA A 14 14.36 -0.33 -18.83
CA ALA A 14 14.07 -1.75 -19.00
C ALA A 14 14.77 -2.61 -17.93
N PHE A 15 16.05 -2.33 -17.65
CA PHE A 15 16.78 -3.02 -16.59
C PHE A 15 16.18 -2.77 -15.20
N ARG A 16 15.75 -1.54 -14.90
CA ARG A 16 15.09 -1.22 -13.63
C ARG A 16 13.76 -1.96 -13.44
N TYR A 17 12.95 -2.06 -14.50
CA TYR A 17 11.71 -2.85 -14.45
C TYR A 17 12.02 -4.34 -14.27
N ALA A 18 12.95 -4.89 -15.06
CA ALA A 18 13.37 -6.28 -14.90
C ALA A 18 13.88 -6.57 -13.48
N LEU A 19 14.70 -5.68 -12.93
CA LEU A 19 15.20 -5.79 -11.56
C LEU A 19 14.06 -5.71 -10.54
N ALA A 20 13.15 -4.73 -10.66
CA ALA A 20 12.01 -4.59 -9.76
C ALA A 20 11.09 -5.84 -9.81
N THR A 21 10.83 -6.38 -11.00
CA THR A 21 10.04 -7.61 -11.16
C THR A 21 10.75 -8.81 -10.53
N VAL A 22 12.06 -8.96 -10.73
CA VAL A 22 12.84 -10.04 -10.09
C VAL A 22 12.82 -9.90 -8.57
N LEU A 23 13.00 -8.68 -8.04
CA LEU A 23 12.93 -8.40 -6.61
C LEU A 23 11.53 -8.68 -6.05
N MET A 24 10.47 -8.34 -6.79
CA MET A 24 9.09 -8.62 -6.39
C MET A 24 8.80 -10.13 -6.37
N ILE A 25 9.23 -10.88 -7.39
CA ILE A 25 9.10 -12.34 -7.43
C ILE A 25 9.88 -12.97 -6.28
N LEU A 26 11.10 -12.50 -6.03
CA LEU A 26 11.94 -12.98 -4.93
C LEU A 26 11.26 -12.70 -3.57
N PHE A 27 10.71 -11.49 -3.38
CA PHE A 27 9.97 -11.14 -2.16
C PHE A 27 8.76 -12.05 -1.96
N ILE A 28 7.96 -12.29 -3.00
CA ILE A 28 6.80 -13.20 -2.96
C ILE A 28 7.26 -14.63 -2.62
N TYR A 29 8.33 -15.12 -3.27
CA TYR A 29 8.87 -16.45 -3.03
C TYR A 29 9.40 -16.61 -1.60
N LEU A 30 10.10 -15.61 -1.07
CA LEU A 30 10.58 -15.60 0.31
C LEU A 30 9.42 -15.55 1.30
N ALA A 31 8.40 -14.72 1.06
CA ALA A 31 7.20 -14.66 1.88
C ALA A 31 6.47 -16.02 1.89
N TYR A 32 6.27 -16.61 0.71
CA TYR A 32 5.68 -17.95 0.58
C TYR A 32 6.52 -19.02 1.30
N SER A 33 7.84 -19.01 1.11
CA SER A 33 8.75 -19.96 1.76
C SER A 33 8.72 -19.82 3.29
N TYR A 34 8.65 -18.59 3.80
CA TYR A 34 8.54 -18.32 5.22
C TYR A 34 7.22 -18.85 5.79
N VAL A 35 6.09 -18.56 5.12
CA VAL A 35 4.77 -19.07 5.52
C VAL A 35 4.74 -20.60 5.46
N SER A 36 5.27 -21.19 4.40
CA SER A 36 5.35 -22.65 4.24
C SER A 36 6.22 -23.32 5.31
N ALA A 37 7.37 -22.73 5.65
CA ALA A 37 8.26 -23.24 6.70
C ALA A 37 7.63 -23.13 8.10
N ASN A 38 6.72 -22.17 8.30
CA ASN A 38 6.05 -21.88 9.56
C ASN A 38 4.55 -22.19 9.50
N TYR A 39 4.10 -23.11 8.64
CA TYR A 39 2.66 -23.32 8.39
C TYR A 39 1.86 -23.63 9.65
N GLN A 40 2.51 -24.26 10.65
CA GLN A 40 1.94 -24.54 11.97
C GLN A 40 1.50 -23.27 12.72
N ASN A 41 2.17 -22.14 12.49
CA ASN A 41 1.80 -20.85 13.10
C ASN A 41 0.62 -20.18 12.38
N PHE A 42 0.33 -20.56 11.13
CA PHE A 42 -0.73 -19.98 10.30
C PHE A 42 -1.97 -20.87 10.23
N THR A 43 -2.18 -21.73 11.24
CA THR A 43 -3.42 -22.51 11.37
C THR A 43 -4.61 -21.59 11.72
N PRO A 44 -5.84 -21.95 11.34
CA PRO A 44 -7.05 -21.20 11.73
C PRO A 44 -7.14 -20.92 13.22
N GLU A 45 -6.75 -21.88 14.06
CA GLU A 45 -6.75 -21.75 15.52
C GLU A 45 -5.75 -20.69 16.01
N ASN A 46 -4.52 -20.70 15.48
CA ASN A 46 -3.51 -19.71 15.83
C ASN A 46 -3.87 -18.31 15.31
N ILE A 47 -4.42 -18.21 14.10
CA ILE A 47 -4.91 -16.94 13.55
C ILE A 47 -6.04 -16.39 14.44
N ASN A 48 -7.02 -17.23 14.81
CA ASN A 48 -8.09 -16.84 15.73
C ASN A 48 -7.54 -16.37 17.08
N LYS A 49 -6.53 -17.05 17.63
CA LYS A 49 -5.90 -16.64 18.89
C LYS A 49 -5.25 -15.26 18.80
N VAL A 50 -4.54 -14.99 17.70
CA VAL A 50 -3.96 -13.66 17.42
C VAL A 50 -5.06 -12.61 17.27
N LEU A 51 -6.12 -12.91 16.50
CA LEU A 51 -7.25 -12.00 16.31
C LEU A 51 -8.01 -11.74 17.62
N GLN A 52 -8.19 -12.72 18.48
CA GLN A 52 -8.80 -12.51 19.81
C GLN A 52 -7.89 -11.69 20.73
N THR A 53 -6.58 -11.79 20.56
CA THR A 53 -5.60 -11.03 21.38
C THR A 53 -5.55 -9.56 20.98
N TYR A 54 -5.47 -9.27 19.69
CA TYR A 54 -5.27 -7.90 19.18
C TYR A 54 -6.56 -7.24 18.65
N GLY A 55 -7.56 -8.04 18.27
CA GLY A 55 -8.87 -7.58 17.81
C GLY A 55 -8.82 -6.62 16.62
N LEU A 56 -9.88 -5.81 16.54
CA LEU A 56 -9.99 -4.72 15.56
C LEU A 56 -8.91 -3.65 15.72
N LEU A 57 -8.36 -3.47 16.92
CA LEU A 57 -7.28 -2.53 17.18
C LEU A 57 -5.98 -2.96 16.50
N GLY A 58 -5.65 -4.25 16.54
CA GLY A 58 -4.51 -4.81 15.82
C GLY A 58 -4.64 -4.62 14.31
N ILE A 59 -5.83 -4.84 13.77
CA ILE A 59 -6.13 -4.62 12.36
C ILE A 59 -5.96 -3.15 11.98
N PHE A 60 -6.51 -2.24 12.80
CA PHE A 60 -6.37 -0.79 12.61
C PHE A 60 -4.90 -0.35 12.59
N ILE A 61 -4.08 -0.79 13.56
CA ILE A 61 -2.65 -0.44 13.62
C ILE A 61 -1.89 -1.05 12.44
N ALA A 62 -2.17 -2.31 12.11
CA ALA A 62 -1.56 -2.97 10.95
C ALA A 62 -1.88 -2.22 9.65
N ALA A 63 -3.11 -1.72 9.51
CA ALA A 63 -3.53 -0.93 8.36
C ALA A 63 -2.81 0.42 8.26
N ILE A 64 -2.62 1.12 9.37
CA ILE A 64 -1.80 2.35 9.40
C ILE A 64 -0.40 2.05 8.87
N ILE A 65 0.26 1.02 9.40
CA ILE A 65 1.65 0.72 9.06
C ILE A 65 1.78 0.28 7.61
N ALA A 66 0.86 -0.57 7.14
CA ALA A 66 0.87 -1.08 5.77
C ALA A 66 0.58 0.01 4.72
N ASN A 67 -0.26 0.99 5.02
CA ASN A 67 -0.57 2.10 4.12
C ASN A 67 0.31 3.34 4.34
N ALA A 68 1.13 3.39 5.39
CA ALA A 68 2.11 4.46 5.57
C ALA A 68 3.31 4.35 4.63
N THR A 69 3.45 3.23 3.91
CA THR A 69 4.56 3.01 2.99
C THR A 69 4.25 3.58 1.60
N LEU A 70 4.95 4.64 1.23
CA LEU A 70 4.85 5.21 -0.11
C LEU A 70 5.46 4.27 -1.15
N PHE A 71 4.74 4.03 -2.25
CA PHE A 71 5.22 3.29 -3.42
C PHE A 71 5.58 1.81 -3.18
N PHE A 72 5.24 1.26 -2.01
CA PHE A 72 5.36 -0.17 -1.73
C PHE A 72 3.96 -0.73 -1.48
N PRO A 73 3.33 -1.39 -2.48
CA PRO A 73 2.02 -1.96 -2.30
C PRO A 73 2.11 -3.20 -1.40
N VAL A 74 1.84 -3.02 -0.11
CA VAL A 74 1.53 -4.14 0.77
C VAL A 74 0.10 -4.59 0.44
N PRO A 75 -0.14 -5.85 0.05
CA PRO A 75 -1.49 -6.32 -0.33
C PRO A 75 -2.35 -6.57 0.92
N LEU A 76 -2.49 -5.57 1.78
CA LEU A 76 -3.25 -5.63 3.02
C LEU A 76 -4.72 -5.96 2.75
N ASP A 77 -5.28 -5.41 1.66
CA ASP A 77 -6.68 -5.64 1.27
C ASP A 77 -6.99 -7.14 1.10
N VAL A 78 -6.03 -7.89 0.54
CA VAL A 78 -6.14 -9.34 0.38
C VAL A 78 -6.13 -10.02 1.74
N ALA A 79 -5.23 -9.61 2.64
CA ALA A 79 -5.19 -10.14 4.00
C ALA A 79 -6.51 -9.87 4.74
N ILE A 80 -7.04 -8.64 4.69
CA ILE A 80 -8.32 -8.26 5.31
C ILE A 80 -9.47 -9.11 4.75
N PHE A 81 -9.50 -9.34 3.43
CA PHE A 81 -10.51 -10.19 2.82
C PHE A 81 -10.50 -11.62 3.39
N PHE A 82 -9.31 -12.22 3.53
CA PHE A 82 -9.17 -13.53 4.18
C PHE A 82 -9.50 -13.48 5.68
N LEU A 83 -9.19 -12.39 6.37
CA LEU A 83 -9.49 -12.25 7.80
C LEU A 83 -11.00 -12.22 8.08
N GLY A 84 -11.82 -11.79 7.13
CA GLY A 84 -13.28 -11.72 7.26
C GLY A 84 -13.98 -13.06 7.47
N GLN A 85 -13.31 -14.20 7.28
CA GLN A 85 -13.86 -15.53 7.54
C GLN A 85 -13.68 -16.00 9.01
N PHE A 86 -12.87 -15.28 9.79
CA PHE A 86 -12.51 -15.67 11.15
C PHE A 86 -13.33 -14.90 12.19
N ASP A 87 -13.61 -15.53 13.33
CA ASP A 87 -14.26 -14.87 14.45
C ASP A 87 -13.24 -13.97 15.16
N ILE A 88 -13.47 -12.66 15.08
CA ILE A 88 -12.59 -11.63 15.63
C ILE A 88 -12.91 -11.37 17.13
N GLY A 89 -13.67 -12.26 17.78
CA GLY A 89 -13.89 -12.25 19.23
C GLY A 89 -14.99 -11.31 19.70
N PHE A 90 -15.86 -10.85 18.79
CA PHE A 90 -16.96 -9.92 19.13
C PHE A 90 -18.36 -10.42 18.71
N GLY A 91 -18.55 -11.71 18.40
CA GLY A 91 -19.83 -12.22 17.91
C GLY A 91 -20.08 -11.83 16.44
N ILE A 92 -21.31 -11.45 16.06
CA ILE A 92 -21.66 -10.95 14.70
C ILE A 92 -21.02 -9.57 14.47
N VAL A 93 -19.71 -9.47 14.55
CA VAL A 93 -18.95 -8.33 14.06
C VAL A 93 -18.68 -8.60 12.61
N SER A 94 -19.68 -8.15 11.85
CA SER A 94 -19.78 -8.30 10.42
C SER A 94 -18.56 -7.71 9.70
N PRO A 95 -18.27 -8.16 8.48
CA PRO A 95 -17.30 -7.55 7.57
C PRO A 95 -17.30 -6.01 7.53
N LEU A 96 -18.40 -5.35 7.92
CA LEU A 96 -18.48 -3.90 8.09
C LEU A 96 -17.50 -3.34 9.13
N ALA A 97 -17.39 -3.94 10.32
CA ALA A 97 -16.51 -3.43 11.35
C ALA A 97 -15.04 -3.69 10.99
N LEU A 98 -14.76 -4.88 10.46
CA LEU A 98 -13.44 -5.20 9.92
C LEU A 98 -13.02 -4.17 8.85
N GLY A 99 -13.90 -3.91 7.88
CA GLY A 99 -13.68 -2.92 6.83
C GLY A 99 -13.57 -1.49 7.37
N PHE A 100 -14.35 -1.13 8.40
CA PHE A 100 -14.31 0.20 9.00
C PHE A 100 -12.99 0.46 9.72
N PHE A 101 -12.54 -0.45 10.59
CA PHE A 101 -11.29 -0.28 11.33
C PHE A 101 -10.07 -0.39 10.40
N ALA A 102 -10.09 -1.32 9.45
CA ALA A 102 -9.05 -1.40 8.43
C ALA A 102 -9.02 -0.13 7.58
N GLY A 103 -10.16 0.30 7.06
CA GLY A 103 -10.27 1.49 6.21
C GLY A 103 -9.89 2.78 6.92
N LEU A 104 -10.24 2.94 8.20
CA LEU A 104 -9.79 4.07 9.02
C LEU A 104 -8.28 4.05 9.22
N GLY A 105 -7.70 2.89 9.53
CA GLY A 105 -6.26 2.75 9.69
C GLY A 105 -5.53 3.04 8.38
N SER A 106 -6.02 2.50 7.27
CA SER A 106 -5.49 2.78 5.93
C SER A 106 -5.59 4.27 5.60
N ALA A 107 -6.72 4.93 5.86
CA ALA A 107 -6.88 6.37 5.62
C ALA A 107 -5.85 7.22 6.39
N ILE A 108 -5.53 6.83 7.63
CA ILE A 108 -4.47 7.48 8.43
C ILE A 108 -3.09 7.18 7.84
N GLY A 109 -2.82 5.94 7.43
CA GLY A 109 -1.55 5.57 6.77
C GLY A 109 -1.31 6.37 5.49
N GLU A 110 -2.35 6.51 4.66
CA GLU A 110 -2.32 7.28 3.40
C GLU A 110 -2.08 8.79 3.61
N MET A 111 -2.31 9.33 4.82
CA MET A 111 -1.92 10.71 5.14
C MET A 111 -0.42 10.95 5.01
N SER A 112 0.40 9.90 5.06
CA SER A 112 1.84 10.00 4.77
C SER A 112 2.10 10.60 3.38
N GLY A 113 1.33 10.19 2.35
CA GLY A 113 1.41 10.74 1.00
C GLY A 113 0.99 12.19 0.93
N TYR A 114 -0.09 12.56 1.63
CA TYR A 114 -0.54 13.94 1.77
C TYR A 114 0.55 14.83 2.38
N ILE A 115 1.15 14.40 3.49
CA ILE A 115 2.24 15.12 4.17
C ILE A 115 3.43 15.30 3.23
N VAL A 116 3.80 14.28 2.44
CA VAL A 116 4.88 14.42 1.45
C VAL A 116 4.54 15.46 0.38
N GLY A 117 3.30 15.51 -0.08
CA GLY A 117 2.80 16.55 -0.98
C GLY A 117 2.92 17.94 -0.35
N THR A 118 2.37 18.14 0.84
CA THR A 118 2.34 19.43 1.55
C THR A 118 3.72 19.95 1.92
N LEU A 119 4.62 19.07 2.35
CA LEU A 119 5.98 19.47 2.70
C LEU A 119 6.86 19.74 1.46
N GLY A 120 6.35 19.49 0.24
CA GLY A 120 7.04 19.80 -1.02
C GLY A 120 8.42 19.16 -1.12
N ILE A 121 8.63 18.02 -0.45
CA ILE A 121 9.97 17.52 -0.16
C ILE A 121 10.70 17.20 -1.48
N ARG A 122 12.03 17.39 -1.49
CA ARG A 122 13.02 16.82 -2.45
C ARG A 122 12.73 15.39 -2.95
N SER A 123 11.86 14.65 -2.27
CA SER A 123 11.29 13.37 -2.71
C SER A 123 10.55 13.44 -4.04
N LEU A 124 9.89 14.56 -4.37
CA LEU A 124 9.23 14.75 -5.68
C LEU A 124 10.24 14.80 -6.84
N GLU A 125 11.47 15.27 -6.59
CA GLU A 125 12.55 15.27 -7.59
C GLU A 125 12.99 13.86 -7.99
N LYS A 126 12.71 12.86 -7.15
CA LYS A 126 13.00 11.45 -7.42
C LYS A 126 11.90 10.75 -8.21
N LEU A 127 10.73 11.38 -8.36
CA LEU A 127 9.63 10.81 -9.12
C LEU A 127 9.88 10.86 -10.62
N LYS A 128 9.35 9.87 -11.33
CA LYS A 128 9.41 9.81 -12.78
C LYS A 128 8.54 10.90 -13.38
N LYS A 129 8.91 11.38 -14.58
CA LYS A 129 8.07 12.32 -15.36
C LYS A 129 6.64 11.84 -15.56
N SER A 130 6.40 10.53 -15.63
CA SER A 130 5.06 9.95 -15.74
C SER A 130 4.24 10.14 -14.47
N GLU A 131 4.83 9.94 -13.30
CA GLU A 131 4.20 10.11 -11.98
C GLU A 131 3.90 11.59 -11.75
N LEU A 132 4.85 12.48 -12.05
CA LEU A 132 4.63 13.93 -11.98
C LEU A 132 3.47 14.40 -12.87
N LYS A 133 3.36 13.87 -14.10
CA LYS A 133 2.22 14.16 -14.98
C LYS A 133 0.90 13.62 -14.43
N GLN A 134 0.91 12.47 -13.74
CA GLN A 134 -0.29 11.93 -13.12
C GLN A 134 -0.71 12.77 -11.91
N ILE A 135 0.25 13.15 -11.06
CA ILE A 135 0.04 14.05 -9.93
C ILE A 135 -0.56 15.38 -10.39
N ASP A 136 0.01 16.02 -11.43
CA ASP A 136 -0.52 17.28 -11.99
C ASP A 136 -1.96 17.12 -12.55
N ARG A 137 -2.26 16.00 -13.21
CA ARG A 137 -3.63 15.71 -13.67
C ARG A 137 -4.60 15.50 -12.51
N LEU A 138 -4.17 14.79 -11.47
CA LEU A 138 -4.96 14.56 -10.27
C LEU A 138 -5.21 15.88 -9.54
N GLN A 139 -4.18 16.69 -9.32
CA GLN A 139 -4.28 18.01 -8.70
C GLN A 139 -5.31 18.89 -9.43
N ARG A 140 -5.25 18.97 -10.76
CA ARG A 140 -6.25 19.71 -11.56
C ARG A 140 -7.68 19.16 -11.41
N LYS A 141 -7.84 17.84 -11.33
CA LYS A 141 -9.15 17.21 -11.11
C LYS A 141 -9.66 17.48 -9.70
N ILE A 142 -8.81 17.36 -8.68
CA ILE A 142 -9.16 17.61 -7.27
C ILE A 142 -9.53 19.09 -7.10
N ASN A 143 -8.77 20.04 -7.67
CA ASN A 143 -9.14 21.46 -7.67
C ASN A 143 -10.51 21.73 -8.32
N LYS A 144 -10.89 20.95 -9.34
CA LYS A 144 -12.15 21.15 -10.06
C LYS A 144 -13.37 20.47 -9.41
N TYR A 145 -13.20 19.25 -8.92
CA TYR A 145 -14.31 18.41 -8.44
C TYR A 145 -14.21 18.08 -6.94
N GLY A 146 -13.14 18.49 -6.26
CA GLY A 146 -12.93 18.34 -4.84
C GLY A 146 -12.84 16.89 -4.38
N PHE A 147 -13.44 16.63 -3.21
CA PHE A 147 -13.42 15.34 -2.51
C PHE A 147 -13.91 14.16 -3.36
N SER A 148 -14.83 14.38 -4.31
CA SER A 148 -15.38 13.29 -5.12
C SER A 148 -14.32 12.57 -5.95
N VAL A 149 -13.25 13.25 -6.38
CA VAL A 149 -12.12 12.63 -7.11
C VAL A 149 -11.37 11.69 -6.20
N ILE A 150 -11.13 12.09 -4.95
CA ILE A 150 -10.42 11.31 -3.95
C ILE A 150 -11.23 10.07 -3.62
N ALA A 151 -12.53 10.23 -3.34
CA ALA A 151 -13.44 9.13 -3.05
C ALA A 151 -13.53 8.13 -4.21
N LEU A 152 -13.69 8.58 -5.45
CA LEU A 152 -13.75 7.70 -6.61
C LEU A 152 -12.40 7.00 -6.88
N ALA A 153 -11.28 7.68 -6.65
CA ALA A 153 -9.96 7.07 -6.82
C ALA A 153 -9.73 5.95 -5.80
N ALA A 154 -10.20 6.12 -4.55
CA ALA A 154 -10.13 5.10 -3.50
C ALA A 154 -10.92 3.82 -3.85
N LEU A 155 -11.96 3.93 -4.68
CA LEU A 155 -12.76 2.79 -5.14
C LEU A 155 -12.15 2.03 -6.32
N THR A 156 -11.02 2.49 -6.85
CA THR A 156 -10.34 1.87 -7.99
C THR A 156 -9.03 1.23 -7.57
N PRO A 157 -8.57 0.17 -8.25
CA PRO A 157 -7.22 -0.40 -8.05
C PRO A 157 -6.18 0.53 -8.69
N PHE A 158 -6.11 1.76 -8.17
CA PHE A 158 -5.22 2.84 -8.57
C PHE A 158 -4.22 3.09 -7.43
N PRO A 159 -2.96 3.41 -7.71
CA PRO A 159 -1.98 3.76 -6.66
C PRO A 159 -2.43 5.03 -5.91
N PHE A 160 -3.09 4.82 -4.77
CA PHE A 160 -3.73 5.88 -4.01
C PHE A 160 -2.73 6.89 -3.41
N ASP A 161 -1.49 6.45 -3.18
CA ASP A 161 -0.33 7.30 -2.84
C ASP A 161 -0.25 8.58 -3.71
N LEU A 162 -0.47 8.45 -5.02
CA LEU A 162 -0.39 9.59 -5.96
C LEU A 162 -1.53 10.59 -5.76
N VAL A 163 -2.70 10.11 -5.32
CA VAL A 163 -3.85 10.95 -4.97
C VAL A 163 -3.54 11.73 -3.70
N GLY A 164 -2.99 11.06 -2.68
CA GLY A 164 -2.57 11.69 -1.44
C GLY A 164 -1.55 12.80 -1.69
N ILE A 165 -0.48 12.50 -2.44
CA ILE A 165 0.54 13.49 -2.82
C ILE A 165 -0.08 14.66 -3.61
N ALA A 166 -0.93 14.38 -4.60
CA ALA A 166 -1.58 15.41 -5.39
C ALA A 166 -2.52 16.31 -4.57
N ALA A 167 -3.23 15.74 -3.59
CA ALA A 167 -4.08 16.49 -2.67
C ALA A 167 -3.26 17.39 -1.73
N GLY A 168 -2.09 16.93 -1.27
CA GLY A 168 -1.20 17.71 -0.40
C GLY A 168 -0.52 18.90 -1.09
N LEU A 169 -0.46 18.90 -2.43
CA LEU A 169 0.12 19.99 -3.24
C LEU A 169 -0.83 21.16 -3.51
N ILE A 170 -2.09 21.05 -3.08
CA ILE A 170 -3.12 22.09 -3.23
C ILE A 170 -3.03 23.03 -2.03
#